data_AF-A0AAE2UP97-F1
#
_entry.id   AF-A0AAE2UP97-F1
#
_cell.length_a   1.000
_cell.length_b   1.000
_cell.length_c   1.000
_cell.angle_alpha   90.00
_cell.angle_beta   90.00
_cell.angle_gamma   90.00
#
_symmetry.space_group_name_H-M   'P 1'
#
loop_
_entity.id
_entity.type
_entity.pdbx_description
1 polymer ?
#
loop_
_entity_poly.entity_id
_entity_poly.type
_entity_poly.pdbx_seq_one_letter_code
_entity_poly.pdbx_strand_id
1 'polypeptide(L)'
;MSQEPSFTFYTYSAATEPEEQRWAYTGIPDNFFGDVHSARAAVMELRNDIIEDPDGEWPRMHIEKIETLPVSKDTLLAFLNDGVGAFIKRYEIVETIE
;
A
#
# COMPACT_ATOMS: atom_id res chain seq x y z
N MET A 1 13.94 21.81 18.44
CA MET A 1 12.79 21.43 17.60
C MET A 1 13.07 20.02 17.12
N SER A 2 12.46 19.02 17.73
CA SER A 2 12.59 17.64 17.27
C SER A 2 11.78 17.54 15.99
N GLN A 3 12.41 17.19 14.87
CA GLN A 3 11.66 16.88 13.66
C GLN A 3 10.78 15.66 13.96
N GLU A 4 9.49 15.79 13.72
CA GLU A 4 8.56 14.66 13.86
C GLU A 4 8.99 13.58 12.84
N PRO A 5 9.10 12.31 13.28
CA PRO A 5 9.60 11.26 12.42
C PRO A 5 8.61 11.00 11.28
N SER A 6 9.13 10.85 10.06
CA SER A 6 8.42 10.23 8.94
C SER A 6 8.83 8.76 8.85
N PHE A 7 7.90 7.91 8.45
CA PHE A 7 8.14 6.47 8.37
C PHE A 7 7.98 5.95 6.95
N THR A 8 8.64 4.84 6.66
CA THR A 8 8.53 4.12 5.40
C THR A 8 7.80 2.80 5.63
N PHE A 9 6.84 2.49 4.77
CA PHE A 9 6.11 1.22 4.76
C PHE A 9 5.98 0.71 3.33
N TYR A 10 5.51 -0.52 3.20
CA TYR A 10 5.27 -1.17 1.92
C TYR A 10 3.84 -1.68 1.85
N THR A 11 3.29 -1.73 0.65
CA THR A 11 1.97 -2.30 0.36
C THR A 11 1.98 -2.89 -1.05
N TYR A 12 0.88 -3.47 -1.49
CA TYR A 12 0.73 -3.96 -2.85
C TYR A 12 -0.62 -3.54 -3.44
N SER A 13 -0.66 -3.44 -4.77
CA SER A 13 -1.81 -3.00 -5.56
C SER A 13 -1.86 -3.76 -6.87
N ALA A 14 -3.03 -3.80 -7.51
CA ALA A 14 -3.11 -4.33 -8.87
C ALA A 14 -2.55 -3.29 -9.85
N ALA A 15 -1.78 -3.71 -10.83
CA ALA A 15 -1.19 -2.82 -11.83
C ALA A 15 -2.22 -2.13 -12.74
N THR A 16 -3.49 -2.50 -12.62
CA THR A 16 -4.62 -1.92 -13.34
C THR A 16 -5.26 -0.75 -12.59
N GLU A 17 -4.90 -0.50 -11.34
CA GLU A 17 -5.49 0.56 -10.53
C GLU A 17 -5.04 1.95 -11.02
N PRO A 18 -5.99 2.88 -11.32
CA PRO A 18 -5.64 4.24 -11.69
C PRO A 18 -4.94 4.97 -10.54
N GLU A 19 -3.85 5.67 -10.82
CA GLU A 19 -3.09 6.47 -9.85
C GLU A 19 -3.98 7.45 -9.06
N GLU A 20 -4.94 8.09 -9.73
CA GLU A 20 -5.87 9.04 -9.10
C GLU A 20 -6.78 8.42 -8.04
N GLN A 21 -7.00 7.09 -8.10
CA GLN A 21 -7.91 6.36 -7.21
C GLN A 21 -7.16 5.49 -6.19
N ARG A 22 -5.85 5.32 -6.34
CA ARG A 22 -5.04 4.37 -5.55
C ARG A 22 -5.22 4.53 -4.03
N TRP A 23 -5.36 5.76 -3.55
CA TRP A 23 -5.51 6.08 -2.14
C TRP A 23 -6.92 6.54 -1.74
N ALA A 24 -7.88 6.42 -2.66
CA ALA A 24 -9.28 6.68 -2.36
C ALA A 24 -9.80 5.58 -1.43
N TYR A 25 -10.63 5.95 -0.47
CA TYR A 25 -11.28 4.96 0.39
C TYR A 25 -12.32 4.17 -0.42
N THR A 26 -11.99 2.92 -0.77
CA THR A 26 -12.88 2.00 -1.51
C THR A 26 -13.72 1.12 -0.58
N GLY A 27 -13.52 1.20 0.73
CA GLY A 27 -14.12 0.30 1.73
C GLY A 27 -13.35 -1.01 1.92
N ILE A 28 -12.37 -1.31 1.06
CA ILE A 28 -11.45 -2.43 1.21
C ILE A 28 -10.12 -1.88 1.76
N PRO A 29 -9.64 -2.34 2.93
CA PRO A 29 -8.39 -1.86 3.49
C PRO A 29 -7.18 -2.45 2.75
N ASP A 30 -6.20 -1.60 2.48
CA ASP A 30 -4.86 -2.03 2.06
C ASP A 30 -4.12 -2.74 3.22
N ASN A 31 -3.28 -3.71 2.86
CA ASN A 31 -2.32 -4.31 3.78
C ASN A 31 -1.00 -3.53 3.76
N PHE A 32 -0.52 -3.12 4.94
CA PHE A 32 0.75 -2.41 5.10
C PHE A 32 1.79 -3.25 5.84
N PHE A 33 3.04 -3.15 5.40
CA PHE A 33 4.17 -3.94 5.87
C PHE A 33 5.35 -3.04 6.23
N GLY A 34 6.17 -3.47 7.20
CA GLY A 34 7.38 -2.74 7.60
C GLY A 34 8.53 -2.86 6.61
N ASP A 35 8.51 -3.87 5.74
CA ASP A 35 9.59 -4.16 4.79
C ASP A 35 9.06 -4.79 3.49
N VAL A 36 9.89 -4.71 2.44
CA VAL A 36 9.55 -5.20 1.09
C VAL A 36 9.40 -6.72 1.01
N HIS A 37 10.12 -7.48 1.85
CA HIS A 37 10.06 -8.94 1.82
C HIS A 37 8.73 -9.45 2.37
N SER A 38 8.23 -8.82 3.43
CA SER A 38 6.90 -9.08 3.98
C SER A 38 5.79 -8.78 2.96
N ALA A 39 5.87 -7.64 2.27
CA ALA A 39 4.92 -7.32 1.19
C ALA A 39 4.99 -8.34 0.05
N ARG A 40 6.19 -8.72 -0.38
CA ARG A 40 6.38 -9.74 -1.42
C ARG A 40 5.84 -11.10 -1.01
N ALA A 41 6.08 -11.52 0.23
CA ALA A 41 5.56 -12.78 0.74
C ALA A 41 4.03 -12.81 0.69
N ALA A 42 3.37 -11.73 1.10
CA ALA A 42 1.92 -11.60 1.04
C ALA A 42 1.37 -11.63 -0.41
N VAL A 43 2.05 -11.00 -1.36
CA VAL A 43 1.67 -11.07 -2.79
C VAL A 43 1.80 -12.49 -3.33
N MET A 44 2.85 -13.22 -2.94
CA MET A 44 3.05 -14.61 -3.38
C MET A 44 2.03 -15.57 -2.75
N GLU A 45 1.64 -15.35 -1.50
CA GLU A 45 0.56 -16.08 -0.84
C GLU A 45 -0.76 -15.85 -1.56
N LEU A 46 -1.12 -14.58 -1.80
CA LEU A 46 -2.31 -14.22 -2.58
C LEU A 46 -2.31 -14.83 -3.98
N ARG A 47 -1.14 -14.88 -4.63
CA ARG A 47 -0.98 -15.53 -5.95
C ARG A 47 -1.30 -17.01 -5.89
N ASN A 48 -0.77 -17.72 -4.89
CA ASN A 48 -1.04 -19.15 -4.72
C ASN A 48 -2.53 -19.41 -4.52
N ASP A 49 -3.20 -18.60 -3.69
CA ASP A 49 -4.64 -18.72 -3.45
C ASP A 49 -5.46 -18.50 -4.73
N ILE A 50 -5.07 -17.54 -5.57
CA ILE A 50 -5.76 -17.24 -6.84
C ILE A 50 -5.55 -18.36 -7.87
N ILE A 51 -4.32 -18.85 -8.05
CA ILE A 51 -4.03 -19.88 -9.06
C ILE A 51 -4.54 -21.27 -8.67
N GLU A 52 -4.88 -21.49 -7.40
CA GLU A 52 -5.57 -22.71 -6.95
C GLU A 52 -7.03 -22.76 -7.43
N ASP A 53 -7.64 -21.60 -7.73
CA ASP A 53 -8.95 -21.51 -8.37
C ASP A 53 -8.82 -21.81 -9.88
N PRO A 54 -9.55 -22.80 -10.44
CA PRO A 54 -9.56 -23.10 -11.87
C PRO A 54 -9.93 -21.91 -12.78
N ASP A 55 -10.73 -20.96 -12.26
CA ASP A 55 -11.14 -19.74 -12.96
C ASP A 55 -10.30 -18.52 -12.53
N GLY A 56 -9.30 -18.70 -11.66
CA GLY A 56 -8.45 -17.65 -11.14
C GLY A 56 -7.45 -17.13 -12.17
N GLU A 57 -7.57 -15.86 -12.53
CA GLU A 57 -6.57 -15.16 -13.34
C GLU A 57 -5.73 -14.25 -12.43
N TRP A 58 -4.42 -14.52 -12.37
CA TRP A 58 -3.50 -13.69 -11.61
C TRP A 58 -3.28 -12.33 -12.31
N PRO A 59 -3.65 -11.20 -11.69
CA PRO A 59 -3.32 -9.90 -12.23
C PRO A 59 -1.85 -9.58 -11.99
N ARG A 60 -1.25 -8.76 -12.86
CA ARG A 60 0.04 -8.14 -12.56
C ARG A 60 -0.10 -7.27 -11.30
N MET A 61 0.81 -7.44 -10.34
CA MET A 61 0.80 -6.73 -9.07
C MET A 61 1.99 -5.77 -8.95
N HIS A 62 1.80 -4.66 -8.26
CA HIS A 62 2.86 -3.76 -7.85
C HIS A 62 3.14 -3.92 -6.36
N ILE A 63 4.42 -3.86 -5.98
CA ILE A 63 4.79 -3.55 -4.61
C ILE A 63 5.17 -2.08 -4.57
N GLU A 64 4.53 -1.38 -3.66
CA GLU A 64 4.67 0.04 -3.46
C GLU A 64 5.39 0.30 -2.15
N LYS A 65 6.22 1.32 -2.14
CA LYS A 65 6.82 1.87 -0.94
C LYS A 65 6.20 3.24 -0.70
N ILE A 66 5.68 3.46 0.50
CA ILE A 66 5.09 4.73 0.93
C ILE A 66 5.99 5.42 1.95
N GLU A 67 5.98 6.74 1.94
CA GLU A 67 6.51 7.57 3.02
C GLU A 67 5.36 8.35 3.64
N THR A 68 5.27 8.33 4.97
CA THR A 68 4.25 9.08 5.69
C THR A 68 4.62 10.56 5.77
N LEU A 69 3.62 11.41 5.95
CA LEU A 69 3.86 12.73 6.53
C LEU A 69 4.50 12.58 7.94
N PRO A 70 5.22 13.60 8.44
CA PRO A 70 5.72 13.61 9.81
C PRO A 70 4.57 13.32 10.79
N VAL A 71 4.77 12.37 11.70
CA VAL A 71 3.71 11.96 12.63
C VAL A 71 3.47 13.05 13.65
N SER A 72 2.43 13.83 13.39
CA SER A 72 1.92 14.92 14.21
C SER A 72 0.46 14.69 14.57
N LYS A 73 -0.05 15.47 15.53
CA LYS A 73 -1.47 15.45 15.88
C LYS A 73 -2.37 15.80 14.69
N ASP A 74 -1.96 16.74 13.86
CA ASP A 74 -2.74 17.21 12.70
C ASP A 74 -2.78 16.15 11.60
N THR A 75 -1.65 15.50 11.31
CA THR A 75 -1.60 14.42 10.31
C THR A 75 -2.36 13.17 10.75
N LEU A 76 -2.35 12.86 12.06
CA LEU A 76 -3.17 11.78 12.60
C LEU A 76 -4.66 12.12 12.53
N LEU A 77 -5.06 13.37 12.78
CA LEU A 77 -6.44 13.79 12.63
C LEU A 77 -6.91 13.69 11.17
N ALA A 78 -6.07 14.08 10.22
CA ALA A 78 -6.36 13.92 8.79
C ALA A 78 -6.52 12.43 8.41
N PHE A 79 -5.61 11.56 8.88
CA PHE A 79 -5.73 10.12 8.69
C PHE A 79 -7.07 9.55 9.18
N LEU A 80 -7.51 9.98 10.36
CA LEU A 80 -8.76 9.47 10.96
C LEU A 80 -10.02 9.92 10.20
N ASN A 81 -10.00 11.09 9.57
CA ASN A 81 -11.15 11.63 8.84
C ASN A 81 -11.15 11.23 7.35
N ASP A 82 -9.98 11.26 6.72
CA ASP A 82 -9.82 11.19 5.26
C ASP A 82 -9.13 9.90 4.80
N GLY A 83 -8.64 9.07 5.74
CA GLY A 83 -7.99 7.79 5.47
C GLY A 83 -6.50 7.90 5.12
N VAL A 84 -5.95 6.82 4.58
CA VAL A 84 -4.49 6.67 4.40
C VAL A 84 -3.90 7.66 3.41
N GLY A 85 -4.65 8.05 2.38
CA GLY A 85 -4.19 9.01 1.37
C GLY A 85 -3.80 10.37 1.95
N ALA A 86 -4.50 10.83 3.00
CA ALA A 86 -4.17 12.07 3.69
C ALA A 86 -2.90 11.98 4.56
N PHE A 87 -2.39 10.77 4.79
CA PHE A 87 -1.20 10.51 5.59
C PHE A 87 0.04 10.19 4.75
N ILE A 88 -0.14 9.90 3.46
CA ILE A 88 0.93 9.56 2.53
C ILE A 88 1.52 10.84 1.93
N LYS A 89 2.82 11.03 2.11
CA LYS A 89 3.58 12.14 1.54
C LYS A 89 4.01 11.85 0.11
N ARG A 90 4.45 10.62 -0.13
CA ARG A 90 4.84 10.10 -1.45
C ARG A 90 4.75 8.59 -1.45
N TYR A 91 4.62 8.02 -2.64
CA TYR A 91 4.79 6.59 -2.86
C TYR A 91 5.58 6.34 -4.14
N GLU A 92 6.20 5.17 -4.24
CA GLU A 92 6.93 4.71 -5.41
C GLU A 92 6.68 3.21 -5.64
N ILE A 93 6.55 2.78 -6.91
CA ILE A 93 6.51 1.37 -7.27
C ILE A 93 7.96 0.85 -7.22
N VAL A 94 8.24 -0.09 -6.32
CA VAL A 94 9.59 -0.66 -6.15
C VAL A 94 9.76 -1.99 -6.86
N GLU A 95 8.66 -2.69 -7.16
CA GLU A 95 8.68 -3.98 -7.83
C GLU A 95 7.35 -4.23 -8.55
N THR A 96 7.41 -5.02 -9.64
CA THR A 96 6.23 -5.52 -10.35
C THR A 96 6.34 -7.04 -10.44
N ILE A 97 5.27 -7.74 -10.08
CA ILE A 97 5.19 -9.20 -10.01
C ILE A 97 4.17 -9.70 -11.03
N GLU A 98 4.54 -10.76 -11.76
CA GLU A 98 3.77 -11.42 -12.82
C GLU A 98 3.51 -12.91 -12.50
#